data_AF-A0A0Q4LB32-F1
#
_entry.id   AF-A0A0Q4LB32-F1
#
_cell.length_a   1.000
_cell.length_b   1.000
_cell.length_c   1.000
_cell.angle_alpha   90.00
_cell.angle_beta   90.00
_cell.angle_gamma   90.00
#
_symmetry.space_group_name_H-M   'P 1'
#
loop_
_entity.id
_entity.type
_entity.pdbx_description
1 polymer ?
#
loop_
_entity_poly.entity_id
_entity_poly.type
_entity_poly.pdbx_seq_one_letter_code
_entity_poly.pdbx_strand_id
1 'polypeptide(L)'
;MFKGLKPIVYNGREVWPLVEGGKGVAATNHASAGAWAAAGGIGTVSAVNADSYDPEGKIIPQVYAALTRRDRHEELVQYAIEGAVQQVERAYEIADGKGAININVLWEMGGAQRILHGVLERTRGKVAGVTCGAGMPYKLSEITASYGVSYLPIVSSGRAFRALWKRAYSKAAEWLAAVVYEDPWLAGGHNGLSNAEDPLKPQDPYPRVKELRDVMREGGISDDVPIVMAGGVWYLRDWNDWIDNPELGTIAFQFGTRPLLTRESPIPADWKNALTQIEEGDVLLHKFSPTGFYSSAVRNPFLRSLEARSERQIAFSTQEAGDHIFQLDVGVKGKNFWVTRNDLLRARQWFGEGFTDALKTPDNTLVFVSPNEKGMIRKDQADCMGCLSQCSFSSWADTETNSTGRLADPRSFCIQKTLQDIAHGGDIDQNLMFAGHAAYNFKKDPFYSNGFVPSVGQLVDRILTGD
;
A
#
# COMPACT_ATOMS: atom_id res chain seq x y z
N MET A 1 -12.02 4.89 -29.22
CA MET A 1 -10.62 4.66 -28.82
C MET A 1 -9.96 6.02 -28.65
N PHE A 2 -9.34 6.28 -27.50
CA PHE A 2 -8.66 7.52 -27.15
C PHE A 2 -7.49 7.71 -28.11
N LYS A 3 -7.36 8.91 -28.66
CA LYS A 3 -6.36 9.19 -29.68
C LYS A 3 -4.96 9.04 -29.07
N GLY A 4 -4.08 8.28 -29.74
CA GLY A 4 -2.67 8.11 -29.37
C GLY A 4 -2.37 6.88 -28.52
N LEU A 5 -3.34 6.33 -27.78
CA LEU A 5 -3.11 5.11 -27.00
C LEU A 5 -2.98 3.91 -27.95
N LYS A 6 -1.82 3.25 -27.94
CA LYS A 6 -1.53 2.08 -28.78
C LYS A 6 -1.10 0.91 -27.91
N PRO A 7 -1.37 -0.34 -28.31
CA PRO A 7 -0.81 -1.49 -27.64
C PRO A 7 0.72 -1.47 -27.63
N ILE A 8 1.31 -2.03 -26.57
CA ILE A 8 2.75 -2.22 -26.41
C ILE A 8 3.08 -3.71 -26.40
N VAL A 9 4.34 -4.04 -26.70
CA VAL A 9 4.85 -5.41 -26.52
C VAL A 9 5.36 -5.55 -25.09
N TYR A 10 4.68 -6.34 -24.28
CA TYR A 10 5.04 -6.64 -22.90
C TYR A 10 5.27 -8.15 -22.73
N ASN A 11 6.50 -8.52 -22.39
CA ASN A 11 6.95 -9.93 -22.29
C ASN A 11 6.53 -10.80 -23.49
N GLY A 12 6.73 -10.26 -24.71
CA GLY A 12 6.42 -10.95 -25.97
C GLY A 12 4.94 -10.97 -26.37
N ARG A 13 4.07 -10.24 -25.65
CA ARG A 13 2.62 -10.16 -25.95
C ARG A 13 2.20 -8.73 -26.24
N GLU A 14 1.26 -8.56 -27.15
CA GLU A 14 0.62 -7.26 -27.40
C GLU A 14 -0.45 -7.00 -26.32
N VAL A 15 -0.32 -5.90 -25.57
CA VAL A 15 -1.24 -5.53 -24.49
C VAL A 15 -1.54 -4.04 -24.54
N TRP A 16 -2.72 -3.63 -24.06
CA TRP A 16 -2.96 -2.23 -23.77
C TRP A 16 -2.01 -1.75 -22.67
N PRO A 17 -1.45 -0.52 -22.74
CA PRO A 17 -0.57 0.02 -21.72
C PRO A 17 -1.37 0.50 -20.49
N LEU A 18 -2.26 -0.37 -20.00
CA LEU A 18 -3.19 -0.18 -18.91
C LEU A 18 -2.98 -1.28 -17.87
N VAL A 19 -2.58 -0.88 -16.67
CA VAL A 19 -2.21 -1.78 -15.59
C VAL A 19 -3.25 -1.68 -14.47
N GLU A 20 -3.80 -2.80 -14.02
CA GLU A 20 -4.42 -2.84 -12.69
C GLU A 20 -3.32 -2.91 -11.65
N GLY A 21 -3.24 -1.91 -10.76
CA GLY A 21 -2.25 -1.93 -9.68
C GLY A 21 -2.57 -2.99 -8.62
N GLY A 22 -1.54 -3.66 -8.09
CA GLY A 22 -1.71 -4.63 -7.02
C GLY A 22 -2.05 -3.96 -5.69
N LYS A 23 -3.08 -4.44 -5.00
CA LYS A 23 -3.57 -3.91 -3.73
C LYS A 23 -3.46 -5.02 -2.69
N GLY A 24 -2.57 -4.83 -1.73
CA GLY A 24 -2.27 -5.81 -0.70
C GLY A 24 -3.48 -6.17 0.15
N VAL A 25 -3.41 -7.35 0.77
CA VAL A 25 -4.40 -7.83 1.73
C VAL A 25 -5.79 -7.95 1.10
N ALA A 26 -5.87 -8.83 0.09
CA ALA A 26 -7.10 -9.26 -0.57
C ALA A 26 -7.88 -8.22 -1.42
N ALA A 27 -7.43 -6.96 -1.51
CA ALA A 27 -8.14 -5.93 -2.28
C ALA A 27 -7.93 -6.01 -3.81
N THR A 28 -6.87 -6.70 -4.28
CA THR A 28 -6.75 -7.19 -5.66
C THR A 28 -6.47 -8.68 -5.60
N ASN A 29 -7.24 -9.47 -6.35
CA ASN A 29 -7.06 -10.91 -6.38
C ASN A 29 -7.10 -11.47 -7.82
N HIS A 30 -7.13 -12.79 -7.93
CA HIS A 30 -7.21 -13.48 -9.21
C HIS A 30 -8.40 -13.08 -10.09
N ALA A 31 -9.56 -12.79 -9.50
CA ALA A 31 -10.77 -12.47 -10.24
C ALA A 31 -10.63 -11.13 -10.97
N SER A 32 -10.22 -10.07 -10.26
CA SER A 32 -10.05 -8.75 -10.88
C SER A 32 -8.83 -8.72 -11.82
N ALA A 33 -7.68 -9.26 -11.39
CA ALA A 33 -6.46 -9.26 -12.18
C ALA A 33 -6.59 -10.12 -13.45
N GLY A 34 -7.18 -11.31 -13.33
CA GLY A 34 -7.47 -12.18 -14.48
C GLY A 34 -8.42 -11.52 -15.47
N ALA A 35 -9.51 -10.89 -14.99
CA ALA A 35 -10.46 -10.19 -15.84
C ALA A 35 -9.83 -8.97 -16.54
N TRP A 36 -8.90 -8.26 -15.87
CA TRP A 36 -8.17 -7.14 -16.47
C TRP A 36 -7.24 -7.60 -17.59
N ALA A 37 -6.54 -8.72 -17.39
CA ALA A 37 -5.74 -9.34 -18.43
C ALA A 37 -6.60 -9.89 -19.58
N ALA A 38 -7.77 -10.48 -19.28
CA ALA A 38 -8.73 -10.94 -20.29
C ALA A 38 -9.27 -9.80 -21.17
N ALA A 39 -9.33 -8.57 -20.63
CA ALA A 39 -9.65 -7.34 -21.37
C ALA A 39 -8.47 -6.78 -22.18
N GLY A 40 -7.33 -7.48 -22.22
CA GLY A 40 -6.14 -7.12 -23.00
C GLY A 40 -5.15 -6.21 -22.27
N GLY A 41 -5.37 -5.90 -20.99
CA GLY A 41 -4.44 -5.12 -20.16
C GLY A 41 -3.43 -5.98 -19.40
N ILE A 42 -2.80 -5.39 -18.39
CA ILE A 42 -1.89 -6.06 -17.47
C ILE A 42 -2.54 -6.12 -16.09
N GLY A 43 -3.00 -7.30 -15.67
CA GLY A 43 -3.58 -7.51 -14.34
C GLY A 43 -2.49 -7.81 -13.31
N THR A 44 -2.62 -7.30 -12.08
CA THR A 44 -1.61 -7.54 -11.03
C THR A 44 -2.21 -8.22 -9.81
N VAL A 45 -1.87 -9.48 -9.57
CA VAL A 45 -2.24 -10.20 -8.35
C VAL A 45 -1.40 -9.70 -7.17
N SER A 46 -2.01 -9.51 -6.00
CA SER A 46 -1.21 -9.18 -4.81
C SER A 46 -0.69 -10.41 -4.10
N ALA A 47 0.63 -10.50 -3.94
CA ALA A 47 1.26 -11.54 -3.11
C ALA A 47 1.42 -11.11 -1.63
N VAL A 48 0.84 -9.97 -1.25
CA VAL A 48 0.90 -9.42 0.11
C VAL A 48 -0.27 -9.96 0.91
N ASN A 49 -0.01 -11.00 1.74
CA ASN A 49 -1.01 -11.69 2.55
C ASN A 49 -2.24 -12.13 1.74
N ALA A 50 -2.00 -12.67 0.54
CA ALA A 50 -3.07 -13.09 -0.37
C ALA A 50 -3.91 -14.22 0.24
N ASP A 51 -5.21 -14.21 -0.06
CA ASP A 51 -6.10 -15.31 0.34
C ASP A 51 -5.81 -16.59 -0.43
N SER A 52 -5.94 -17.70 0.28
CA SER A 52 -6.05 -19.04 -0.28
C SER A 52 -7.49 -19.53 -0.17
N TYR A 53 -7.78 -20.60 -0.92
CA TYR A 53 -9.13 -21.13 -1.06
C TYR A 53 -9.13 -22.64 -0.84
N ASP A 54 -10.23 -23.14 -0.27
CA ASP A 54 -10.48 -24.58 -0.17
C ASP A 54 -10.91 -25.17 -1.53
N PRO A 55 -11.03 -26.51 -1.65
CA PRO A 55 -11.46 -27.17 -2.88
C PRO A 55 -12.84 -26.73 -3.38
N GLU A 56 -13.71 -26.26 -2.48
CA GLU A 56 -15.03 -25.71 -2.78
C GLU A 56 -14.99 -24.25 -3.24
N GLY A 57 -13.80 -23.61 -3.23
CA GLY A 57 -13.60 -22.24 -3.68
C GLY A 57 -13.91 -21.19 -2.63
N LYS A 58 -14.07 -21.56 -1.37
CA LYS A 58 -14.28 -20.64 -0.24
C LYS A 58 -12.93 -20.19 0.32
N ILE A 59 -12.86 -18.92 0.72
CA ILE A 59 -11.67 -18.34 1.36
C ILE A 59 -11.34 -19.09 2.65
N ILE A 60 -10.08 -19.46 2.80
CA ILE A 60 -9.53 -20.02 4.04
C ILE A 60 -9.11 -18.85 4.94
N PRO A 61 -9.74 -18.68 6.13
CA PRO A 61 -9.34 -17.63 7.05
C PRO A 61 -7.90 -17.82 7.53
N GLN A 62 -7.10 -16.75 7.50
CA GLN A 62 -5.73 -16.77 8.00
C GLN A 62 -5.72 -16.75 9.53
N VAL A 63 -5.82 -17.92 10.15
CA VAL A 63 -5.77 -18.10 11.60
C VAL A 63 -4.35 -18.50 12.00
N TYR A 64 -3.77 -17.73 12.92
CA TYR A 64 -2.43 -17.97 13.46
C TYR A 64 -2.53 -18.70 14.80
N ALA A 65 -2.13 -19.97 14.85
CA ALA A 65 -2.30 -20.83 16.03
C ALA A 65 -1.06 -20.83 16.92
N ALA A 66 0.10 -20.46 16.37
CA ALA A 66 1.35 -20.56 17.11
C ALA A 66 1.43 -19.58 18.30
N LEU A 67 2.09 -20.04 19.37
CA LEU A 67 2.20 -19.30 20.63
C LEU A 67 3.18 -18.13 20.54
N THR A 68 4.26 -18.29 19.76
CA THR A 68 5.30 -17.28 19.63
C THR A 68 5.08 -16.40 18.39
N ARG A 69 5.52 -15.13 18.46
CA ARG A 69 5.45 -14.22 17.31
C ARG A 69 6.26 -14.73 16.11
N ARG A 70 7.37 -15.43 16.36
CA ARG A 70 8.24 -16.00 15.32
C ARG A 70 7.54 -17.12 14.58
N ASP A 71 6.90 -18.04 15.29
CA ASP A 71 6.20 -19.15 14.66
C ASP A 71 4.95 -18.67 13.90
N ARG A 72 4.25 -17.64 14.42
CA ARG A 72 3.16 -16.99 13.66
C ARG A 72 3.64 -16.28 12.40
N HIS A 73 4.86 -15.75 12.40
CA HIS A 73 5.48 -15.19 11.19
C HIS A 73 5.73 -16.28 10.13
N GLU A 74 6.14 -17.48 10.55
CA GLU A 74 6.27 -18.62 9.65
C GLU A 74 4.93 -19.03 9.05
N GLU A 75 3.87 -19.11 9.86
CA GLU A 75 2.49 -19.34 9.38
C GLU A 75 2.08 -18.27 8.35
N LEU A 76 2.37 -16.99 8.63
CA LEU A 76 2.08 -15.88 7.71
C LEU A 76 2.77 -16.02 6.36
N VAL A 77 4.06 -16.38 6.35
CA VAL A 77 4.82 -16.59 5.11
C VAL A 77 4.22 -17.75 4.30
N GLN A 78 3.82 -18.85 4.96
CA GLN A 78 3.19 -19.98 4.28
C GLN A 78 1.82 -19.61 3.68
N TYR A 79 0.96 -18.90 4.44
CA TYR A 79 -0.31 -18.41 3.93
C TYR A 79 -0.10 -17.50 2.70
N ALA A 80 0.85 -16.56 2.78
CA ALA A 80 1.11 -15.64 1.68
C ALA A 80 1.61 -16.36 0.41
N ILE A 81 2.50 -17.35 0.54
CA ILE A 81 2.98 -18.16 -0.60
C ILE A 81 1.81 -18.95 -1.20
N GLU A 82 1.07 -19.69 -0.39
CA GLU A 82 0.00 -20.56 -0.88
C GLU A 82 -1.12 -19.75 -1.55
N GLY A 83 -1.57 -18.67 -0.90
CA GLY A 83 -2.58 -17.78 -1.47
C GLY A 83 -2.12 -17.14 -2.77
N ALA A 84 -0.90 -16.59 -2.81
CA ALA A 84 -0.38 -15.95 -4.02
C ALA A 84 -0.24 -16.94 -5.19
N VAL A 85 0.22 -18.17 -4.93
CA VAL A 85 0.30 -19.23 -5.95
C VAL A 85 -1.09 -19.53 -6.51
N GLN A 86 -2.06 -19.85 -5.65
CA GLN A 86 -3.43 -20.15 -6.10
C GLN A 86 -4.04 -18.99 -6.90
N GLN A 87 -3.78 -17.75 -6.48
CA GLN A 87 -4.30 -16.59 -7.18
C GLN A 87 -3.65 -16.36 -8.54
N VAL A 88 -2.34 -16.54 -8.66
CA VAL A 88 -1.66 -16.45 -9.97
C VAL A 88 -2.19 -17.52 -10.92
N GLU A 89 -2.35 -18.76 -10.46
CA GLU A 89 -2.90 -19.86 -11.25
C GLU A 89 -4.27 -19.52 -11.83
N ARG A 90 -5.22 -19.13 -10.95
CA ARG A 90 -6.57 -18.77 -11.35
C ARG A 90 -6.61 -17.52 -12.23
N ALA A 91 -5.79 -16.51 -11.95
CA ALA A 91 -5.73 -15.29 -12.77
C ALA A 91 -5.24 -15.61 -14.18
N TYR A 92 -4.24 -16.48 -14.29
CA TYR A 92 -3.68 -16.93 -15.57
C TYR A 92 -4.71 -17.72 -16.38
N GLU A 93 -5.50 -18.58 -15.72
CA GLU A 93 -6.62 -19.29 -16.34
C GLU A 93 -7.72 -18.34 -16.83
N ILE A 94 -8.16 -17.39 -15.99
CA ILE A 94 -9.18 -16.39 -16.36
C ILE A 94 -8.73 -15.51 -17.53
N ALA A 95 -7.43 -15.16 -17.57
CA ALA A 95 -6.85 -14.38 -18.65
C ALA A 95 -6.93 -15.10 -20.01
N ASP A 96 -6.98 -16.43 -20.01
CA ASP A 96 -7.15 -17.27 -21.22
C ASP A 96 -6.16 -16.90 -22.34
N GLY A 97 -4.89 -16.72 -21.95
CA GLY A 97 -3.81 -16.34 -22.87
C GLY A 97 -3.82 -14.88 -23.35
N LYS A 98 -4.82 -14.08 -22.98
CA LYS A 98 -4.90 -12.64 -23.27
C LYS A 98 -4.17 -11.82 -22.21
N GLY A 99 -3.70 -10.65 -22.59
CA GLY A 99 -3.03 -9.73 -21.67
C GLY A 99 -1.80 -10.36 -20.99
N ALA A 100 -1.48 -9.84 -19.81
CA ALA A 100 -0.41 -10.35 -18.97
C ALA A 100 -0.79 -10.32 -17.48
N ILE A 101 -0.21 -11.24 -16.71
CA ILE A 101 -0.34 -11.29 -15.25
C ILE A 101 0.97 -10.88 -14.60
N ASN A 102 0.92 -9.81 -13.82
CA ASN A 102 1.97 -9.44 -12.88
C ASN A 102 1.61 -9.92 -11.48
N ILE A 103 2.61 -9.93 -10.60
CA ILE A 103 2.39 -9.92 -9.15
C ILE A 103 2.93 -8.64 -8.53
N ASN A 104 2.39 -8.24 -7.38
CA ASN A 104 3.00 -7.23 -6.53
C ASN A 104 3.44 -7.79 -5.18
N VAL A 105 4.60 -7.35 -4.73
CA VAL A 105 5.10 -7.54 -3.35
C VAL A 105 5.49 -6.17 -2.77
N LEU A 106 5.43 -6.03 -1.45
CA LEU A 106 5.94 -4.84 -0.76
C LEU A 106 7.25 -5.19 -0.09
N TRP A 107 8.31 -4.41 -0.29
CA TRP A 107 9.62 -4.79 0.24
C TRP A 107 9.64 -4.83 1.77
N GLU A 108 8.85 -3.98 2.40
CA GLU A 108 8.74 -3.86 3.85
C GLU A 108 7.68 -4.81 4.45
N MET A 109 7.17 -5.77 3.67
CA MET A 109 6.46 -6.92 4.24
C MET A 109 7.45 -7.91 4.85
N GLY A 110 7.06 -8.55 5.95
CA GLY A 110 7.85 -9.62 6.55
C GLY A 110 7.97 -10.80 5.58
N GLY A 111 9.16 -11.38 5.46
CA GLY A 111 9.40 -12.54 4.61
C GLY A 111 9.38 -12.26 3.11
N ALA A 112 9.43 -10.99 2.67
CA ALA A 112 9.28 -10.58 1.27
C ALA A 112 10.06 -11.46 0.26
N GLN A 113 11.36 -11.70 0.53
CA GLN A 113 12.21 -12.53 -0.34
C GLN A 113 11.76 -13.99 -0.36
N ARG A 114 11.42 -14.55 0.81
CA ARG A 114 10.96 -15.95 0.95
C ARG A 114 9.66 -16.17 0.19
N ILE A 115 8.73 -15.22 0.31
CA ILE A 115 7.46 -15.23 -0.41
C ILE A 115 7.71 -15.14 -1.91
N LEU A 116 8.55 -14.21 -2.35
CA LEU A 116 8.86 -14.04 -3.77
C LEU A 116 9.47 -15.32 -4.39
N HIS A 117 10.46 -15.93 -3.72
CA HIS A 117 11.01 -17.22 -4.15
C HIS A 117 9.94 -18.32 -4.19
N GLY A 118 9.15 -18.46 -3.13
CA GLY A 118 8.12 -19.50 -3.03
C GLY A 118 7.04 -19.39 -4.12
N VAL A 119 6.62 -18.16 -4.45
CA VAL A 119 5.64 -17.90 -5.52
C VAL A 119 6.26 -18.17 -6.89
N LEU A 120 7.38 -17.52 -7.22
CA LEU A 120 7.98 -17.61 -8.55
C LEU A 120 8.45 -19.03 -8.91
N GLU A 121 8.92 -19.81 -7.94
CA GLU A 121 9.27 -21.22 -8.13
C GLU A 121 8.08 -22.06 -8.59
N ARG A 122 6.89 -21.79 -8.02
CA ARG A 122 5.67 -22.58 -8.23
C ARG A 122 4.83 -22.10 -9.41
N THR A 123 5.04 -20.86 -9.88
CA THR A 123 4.24 -20.23 -10.95
C THR A 123 5.06 -19.93 -12.21
N ARG A 124 6.11 -20.71 -12.49
CA ARG A 124 6.98 -20.51 -13.66
C ARG A 124 6.17 -20.46 -14.96
N GLY A 125 6.46 -19.45 -15.80
CA GLY A 125 5.78 -19.24 -17.08
C GLY A 125 4.42 -18.53 -17.00
N LYS A 126 3.91 -18.22 -15.79
CA LYS A 126 2.59 -17.59 -15.60
C LYS A 126 2.69 -16.12 -15.19
N VAL A 127 3.74 -15.75 -14.46
CA VAL A 127 4.01 -14.36 -14.06
C VAL A 127 4.88 -13.68 -15.12
N ALA A 128 4.39 -12.60 -15.69
CA ALA A 128 5.11 -11.79 -16.67
C ALA A 128 6.05 -10.76 -16.01
N GLY A 129 5.66 -10.22 -14.85
CA GLY A 129 6.48 -9.25 -14.14
C GLY A 129 6.16 -9.13 -12.66
N VAL A 130 7.14 -8.63 -11.90
CA VAL A 130 7.00 -8.35 -10.46
C VAL A 130 7.12 -6.86 -10.21
N THR A 131 6.05 -6.27 -9.72
CA THR A 131 6.05 -4.90 -9.20
C THR A 131 6.45 -4.91 -7.72
N CYS A 132 7.30 -3.97 -7.30
CA CYS A 132 7.70 -3.87 -5.90
C CYS A 132 7.87 -2.41 -5.45
N GLY A 133 7.15 -2.06 -4.39
CA GLY A 133 7.20 -0.77 -3.72
C GLY A 133 7.40 -0.89 -2.22
N ALA A 134 7.17 0.20 -1.49
CA ALA A 134 7.35 0.34 -0.04
C ALA A 134 8.69 -0.23 0.46
N GLY A 135 9.76 0.57 0.34
CA GLY A 135 11.13 0.21 0.75
C GLY A 135 12.15 0.44 -0.38
N MET A 136 13.38 -0.06 -0.19
CA MET A 136 14.44 -0.03 -1.21
C MET A 136 14.82 -1.46 -1.63
N PRO A 137 14.10 -2.06 -2.60
CA PRO A 137 14.22 -3.47 -2.95
C PRO A 137 15.46 -3.83 -3.80
N TYR A 138 16.65 -3.73 -3.20
CA TYR A 138 17.93 -3.96 -3.90
C TYR A 138 18.15 -5.38 -4.41
N LYS A 139 17.42 -6.39 -3.90
CA LYS A 139 17.54 -7.77 -4.40
C LYS A 139 16.43 -8.17 -5.38
N LEU A 140 15.46 -7.31 -5.65
CA LEU A 140 14.33 -7.64 -6.53
C LEU A 140 14.79 -8.14 -7.89
N SER A 141 15.64 -7.36 -8.58
CA SER A 141 16.09 -7.69 -9.94
C SER A 141 16.88 -9.00 -9.99
N GLU A 142 17.69 -9.29 -8.96
CA GLU A 142 18.45 -10.54 -8.86
C GLU A 142 17.49 -11.73 -8.69
N ILE A 143 16.52 -11.62 -7.78
CA ILE A 143 15.57 -12.69 -7.51
C ILE A 143 14.73 -12.96 -8.75
N THR A 144 14.09 -11.95 -9.34
CA THR A 144 13.18 -12.16 -10.49
C THR A 144 13.92 -12.69 -11.72
N ALA A 145 15.13 -12.17 -11.99
CA ALA A 145 15.97 -12.65 -13.09
C ALA A 145 16.34 -14.13 -12.93
N SER A 146 16.58 -14.62 -11.70
CA SER A 146 16.85 -16.04 -11.44
C SER A 146 15.68 -16.98 -11.81
N TYR A 147 14.47 -16.43 -11.94
CA TYR A 147 13.26 -17.12 -12.39
C TYR A 147 12.88 -16.82 -13.84
N GLY A 148 13.65 -15.97 -14.54
CA GLY A 148 13.31 -15.52 -15.89
C GLY A 148 12.06 -14.65 -15.94
N VAL A 149 11.84 -13.83 -14.91
CA VAL A 149 10.68 -12.93 -14.79
C VAL A 149 11.16 -11.48 -14.72
N SER A 150 10.50 -10.60 -15.47
CA SER A 150 10.82 -9.18 -15.48
C SER A 150 10.47 -8.50 -14.14
N TYR A 151 11.12 -7.38 -13.86
CA TYR A 151 10.80 -6.55 -12.68
C TYR A 151 10.42 -5.13 -13.08
N LEU A 152 9.59 -4.53 -12.21
CA LEU A 152 8.99 -3.22 -12.37
C LEU A 152 9.10 -2.47 -11.03
N PRO A 153 10.21 -1.75 -10.77
CA PRO A 153 10.35 -1.07 -9.50
C PRO A 153 9.38 0.10 -9.40
N ILE A 154 8.76 0.24 -8.24
CA ILE A 154 7.91 1.39 -7.90
C ILE A 154 8.80 2.45 -7.24
N VAL A 155 8.78 3.65 -7.81
CA VAL A 155 9.59 4.79 -7.36
C VAL A 155 8.73 6.05 -7.32
N SER A 156 9.07 6.98 -6.43
CA SER A 156 8.41 8.28 -6.33
C SER A 156 9.20 9.43 -6.98
N SER A 157 10.43 9.16 -7.47
CA SER A 157 11.32 10.17 -8.05
C SER A 157 12.46 9.55 -8.87
N GLY A 158 13.03 10.34 -9.79
CA GLY A 158 14.27 9.99 -10.50
C GLY A 158 15.44 9.70 -9.54
N ARG A 159 15.52 10.40 -8.41
CA ARG A 159 16.52 10.14 -7.36
C ARG A 159 16.39 8.74 -6.76
N ALA A 160 15.17 8.31 -6.41
CA ALA A 160 14.94 6.98 -5.85
C ALA A 160 15.30 5.89 -6.88
N PHE A 161 14.88 6.08 -8.14
CA PHE A 161 15.25 5.19 -9.24
C PHE A 161 16.77 5.11 -9.43
N ARG A 162 17.47 6.25 -9.49
CA ARG A 162 18.92 6.32 -9.62
C ARG A 162 19.64 5.50 -8.54
N ALA A 163 19.15 5.55 -7.31
CA ALA A 163 19.72 4.81 -6.20
C ALA A 163 19.54 3.29 -6.36
N LEU A 164 18.36 2.84 -6.80
CA LEU A 164 18.10 1.42 -7.11
C LEU A 164 18.92 0.93 -8.31
N TRP A 165 18.93 1.73 -9.39
CA TRP A 165 19.63 1.43 -10.63
C TRP A 165 21.12 1.20 -10.41
N LYS A 166 21.81 2.19 -9.82
CA LYS A 166 23.26 2.14 -9.62
C LYS A 166 23.71 1.04 -8.64
N ARG A 167 22.87 0.69 -7.66
CA ARG A 167 23.23 -0.28 -6.62
C ARG A 167 22.93 -1.73 -7.03
N ALA A 168 21.87 -1.94 -7.80
CA ALA A 168 21.34 -3.28 -8.05
C ALA A 168 20.88 -3.51 -9.49
N TYR A 169 19.96 -2.69 -10.00
CA TYR A 169 19.16 -3.07 -11.17
C TYR A 169 19.93 -3.04 -12.49
N SER A 170 20.99 -2.23 -12.60
CA SER A 170 21.84 -2.20 -13.79
C SER A 170 22.53 -3.54 -14.08
N LYS A 171 22.58 -4.47 -13.11
CA LYS A 171 23.17 -5.81 -13.27
C LYS A 171 22.24 -6.82 -13.95
N ALA A 172 20.96 -6.47 -14.08
CA ALA A 172 19.91 -7.24 -14.73
C ALA A 172 19.05 -6.28 -15.56
N ALA A 173 19.70 -5.40 -16.34
CA ALA A 173 19.05 -4.33 -17.08
C ALA A 173 18.06 -4.88 -18.13
N GLU A 174 18.36 -6.03 -18.70
CA GLU A 174 17.55 -6.73 -19.70
C GLU A 174 16.21 -7.25 -19.15
N TRP A 175 16.07 -7.35 -17.82
CA TRP A 175 14.85 -7.79 -17.15
C TRP A 175 13.98 -6.63 -16.68
N LEU A 176 14.40 -5.37 -16.85
CA LEU A 176 13.57 -4.20 -16.53
C LEU A 176 12.45 -4.06 -17.57
N ALA A 177 11.21 -4.36 -17.19
CA ALA A 177 10.07 -4.24 -18.11
C ALA A 177 9.43 -2.86 -18.11
N ALA A 178 9.46 -2.15 -16.98
CA ALA A 178 8.95 -0.79 -16.85
C ALA A 178 9.49 -0.17 -15.55
N VAL A 179 9.33 1.14 -15.39
CA VAL A 179 9.47 1.81 -14.08
C VAL A 179 8.12 2.38 -13.69
N VAL A 180 7.59 2.00 -12.53
CA VAL A 180 6.32 2.57 -12.05
C VAL A 180 6.64 3.85 -11.29
N TYR A 181 6.27 5.00 -11.85
CA TYR A 181 6.24 6.25 -11.11
C TYR A 181 4.94 6.29 -10.31
N GLU A 182 5.06 6.20 -8.99
CA GLU A 182 3.93 6.33 -8.08
C GLU A 182 3.94 7.73 -7.45
N ASP A 183 2.90 8.50 -7.77
CA ASP A 183 2.75 9.85 -7.25
C ASP A 183 2.64 9.81 -5.72
N PRO A 184 3.57 10.48 -5.01
CA PRO A 184 3.65 10.33 -3.57
C PRO A 184 2.58 11.14 -2.81
N TRP A 185 1.77 11.95 -3.49
CA TRP A 185 0.64 12.68 -2.91
C TRP A 185 -0.72 12.12 -3.34
N LEU A 186 -0.83 11.55 -4.55
CA LEU A 186 -2.13 11.19 -5.14
C LEU A 186 -2.44 9.69 -5.11
N ALA A 187 -1.42 8.83 -5.03
CA ALA A 187 -1.62 7.38 -5.04
C ALA A 187 -2.28 6.89 -3.74
N GLY A 188 -3.10 5.84 -3.84
CA GLY A 188 -3.70 5.16 -2.69
C GLY A 188 -2.71 4.20 -2.03
N GLY A 189 -2.93 3.86 -0.75
CA GLY A 189 -2.04 2.93 -0.04
C GLY A 189 -0.76 3.61 0.43
N HIS A 190 0.36 2.88 0.52
CA HIS A 190 1.65 3.44 0.98
C HIS A 190 2.28 4.36 -0.07
N ASN A 191 2.78 5.52 0.35
CA ASN A 191 3.33 6.54 -0.54
C ASN A 191 4.82 6.82 -0.28
N GLY A 192 5.58 7.02 -1.35
CA GLY A 192 7.03 7.23 -1.33
C GLY A 192 7.50 8.68 -1.07
N LEU A 193 6.88 9.41 -0.15
CA LEU A 193 7.37 10.75 0.23
C LEU A 193 8.74 10.68 0.93
N SER A 194 9.68 11.52 0.51
CA SER A 194 10.95 11.70 1.20
C SER A 194 10.84 12.71 2.35
N ASN A 195 11.78 12.67 3.29
CA ASN A 195 11.82 13.60 4.42
C ASN A 195 11.98 15.08 4.04
N ALA A 196 12.36 15.37 2.79
CA ALA A 196 12.50 16.73 2.27
C ALA A 196 11.21 17.26 1.63
N GLU A 197 10.23 16.39 1.38
CA GLU A 197 8.96 16.75 0.76
C GLU A 197 7.91 17.04 1.82
N ASP A 198 7.08 18.04 1.53
CA ASP A 198 5.96 18.44 2.38
C ASP A 198 4.71 17.66 1.96
N PRO A 199 4.13 16.81 2.82
CA PRO A 199 2.92 16.04 2.49
C PRO A 199 1.71 16.94 2.19
N LEU A 200 1.73 18.20 2.65
CA LEU A 200 0.63 19.16 2.45
C LEU A 200 0.78 19.98 1.16
N LYS A 201 1.86 19.77 0.39
CA LYS A 201 2.12 20.49 -0.85
C LYS A 201 2.33 19.52 -2.02
N PRO A 202 1.23 18.99 -2.60
CA PRO A 202 1.30 18.18 -3.80
C PRO A 202 2.04 18.90 -4.93
N GLN A 203 2.82 18.13 -5.70
CA GLN A 203 3.55 18.63 -6.85
C GLN A 203 2.93 18.09 -8.13
N ASP A 204 3.10 18.84 -9.22
CA ASP A 204 2.78 18.34 -10.56
C ASP A 204 3.64 17.10 -10.87
N PRO A 205 3.05 15.96 -11.29
CA PRO A 205 3.81 14.79 -11.66
C PRO A 205 4.63 14.96 -12.94
N TYR A 206 4.26 15.85 -13.89
CA TYR A 206 4.93 15.92 -15.19
C TYR A 206 6.44 16.21 -15.09
N PRO A 207 6.90 17.26 -14.36
CA PRO A 207 8.33 17.52 -14.24
C PRO A 207 9.12 16.38 -13.57
N ARG A 208 8.47 15.66 -12.64
CA ARG A 208 9.09 14.55 -11.90
C ARG A 208 9.24 13.30 -12.75
N VAL A 209 8.24 13.01 -13.59
CA VAL A 209 8.30 11.92 -14.57
C VAL A 209 9.29 12.22 -15.67
N LYS A 210 9.37 13.47 -16.15
CA LYS A 210 10.44 13.91 -17.05
C LYS A 210 11.83 13.70 -16.43
N GLU A 211 12.03 14.13 -15.19
CA GLU A 211 13.29 13.89 -14.47
C GLU A 211 13.61 12.39 -14.38
N LEU A 212 12.62 11.56 -14.05
CA LEU A 212 12.77 10.11 -14.03
C LEU A 212 13.21 9.56 -15.39
N ARG A 213 12.58 10.00 -16.48
CA ARG A 213 12.97 9.61 -17.84
C ARG A 213 14.41 10.02 -18.15
N ASP A 214 14.82 11.23 -17.78
CA ASP A 214 16.20 11.70 -17.97
C ASP A 214 17.19 10.80 -17.20
N VAL A 215 16.88 10.42 -15.96
CA VAL A 215 17.70 9.44 -15.20
C VAL A 215 17.74 8.07 -15.89
N MET A 216 16.63 7.60 -16.46
CA MET A 216 16.58 6.34 -17.20
C MET A 216 17.50 6.38 -18.43
N ARG A 217 17.45 7.48 -19.20
CA ARG A 217 18.32 7.70 -20.38
C ARG A 217 19.79 7.74 -20.00
N GLU A 218 20.14 8.44 -18.92
CA GLU A 218 21.51 8.43 -18.38
C GLU A 218 21.97 7.01 -18.00
N GLY A 219 21.05 6.16 -17.59
CA GLY A 219 21.29 4.73 -17.30
C GLY A 219 21.41 3.85 -18.54
N GLY A 220 21.26 4.41 -19.75
CA GLY A 220 21.27 3.68 -21.02
C GLY A 220 19.97 2.93 -21.32
N ILE A 221 18.86 3.28 -20.65
CA ILE A 221 17.56 2.61 -20.81
C ILE A 221 16.81 3.27 -21.96
N SER A 222 16.28 2.45 -22.89
CA SER A 222 15.51 2.94 -24.05
C SER A 222 14.23 3.68 -23.62
N ASP A 223 13.82 4.64 -24.44
CA ASP A 223 12.51 5.31 -24.33
C ASP A 223 11.34 4.35 -24.59
N ASP A 224 11.60 3.18 -25.20
CA ASP A 224 10.63 2.10 -25.38
C ASP A 224 10.28 1.40 -24.06
N VAL A 225 11.18 1.45 -23.05
CA VAL A 225 10.86 0.94 -21.71
C VAL A 225 9.89 1.92 -21.06
N PRO A 226 8.64 1.52 -20.78
CA PRO A 226 7.61 2.43 -20.33
C PRO A 226 7.89 2.96 -18.92
N ILE A 227 7.52 4.22 -18.70
CA ILE A 227 7.19 4.68 -17.35
C ILE A 227 5.70 4.44 -17.14
N VAL A 228 5.33 3.74 -16.08
CA VAL A 228 3.94 3.54 -15.69
C VAL A 228 3.54 4.66 -14.74
N MET A 229 2.68 5.57 -15.16
CA MET A 229 2.12 6.63 -14.32
C MET A 229 1.07 6.04 -13.38
N ALA A 230 1.30 6.11 -12.07
CA ALA A 230 0.41 5.63 -11.03
C ALA A 230 0.09 6.74 -10.01
N GLY A 231 -1.16 6.81 -9.57
CA GLY A 231 -1.65 7.84 -8.66
C GLY A 231 -2.30 9.02 -9.39
N GLY A 232 -3.49 9.41 -8.96
CA GLY A 232 -4.28 10.48 -9.62
C GLY A 232 -4.89 10.13 -10.98
N VAL A 233 -4.45 9.05 -11.64
CA VAL A 233 -4.99 8.63 -12.94
C VAL A 233 -6.44 8.16 -12.80
N TRP A 234 -7.36 8.88 -13.45
CA TRP A 234 -8.77 8.52 -13.53
C TRP A 234 -9.26 8.48 -14.98
N TYR A 235 -9.16 9.60 -15.69
CA TYR A 235 -9.49 9.74 -17.11
C TYR A 235 -8.22 9.87 -17.93
N LEU A 236 -8.07 9.12 -19.02
CA LEU A 236 -6.89 9.26 -19.89
C LEU A 236 -6.85 10.59 -20.66
N ARG A 237 -8.01 11.20 -20.90
CA ARG A 237 -8.09 12.53 -21.54
C ARG A 237 -7.36 13.62 -20.77
N ASP A 238 -7.20 13.46 -19.46
CA ASP A 238 -6.46 14.40 -18.61
C ASP A 238 -4.93 14.26 -18.78
N TRP A 239 -4.48 13.21 -19.50
CA TRP A 239 -3.08 12.88 -19.76
C TRP A 239 -2.75 12.93 -21.25
N ASN A 240 -3.56 13.63 -22.06
CA ASN A 240 -3.38 13.69 -23.51
C ASN A 240 -1.96 14.10 -23.93
N ASP A 241 -1.36 15.05 -23.22
CA ASP A 241 -0.04 15.60 -23.55
C ASP A 241 1.12 14.70 -23.07
N TRP A 242 0.82 13.56 -22.45
CA TRP A 242 1.82 12.58 -22.00
C TRP A 242 2.04 11.47 -23.01
N ILE A 243 1.05 11.18 -23.86
CA ILE A 243 1.10 10.12 -24.86
C ILE A 243 1.80 10.65 -26.12
N ASP A 244 2.62 9.81 -26.76
CA ASP A 244 3.45 10.18 -27.92
C ASP A 244 4.37 11.40 -27.63
N ASN A 245 4.72 11.62 -26.35
CA ASN A 245 5.55 12.74 -25.92
C ASN A 245 7.04 12.35 -25.88
N PRO A 246 7.91 12.96 -26.70
CA PRO A 246 9.33 12.62 -26.77
C PRO A 246 10.12 12.98 -25.50
N GLU A 247 9.63 13.89 -24.66
CA GLU A 247 10.29 14.18 -23.38
C GLU A 247 10.13 13.02 -22.39
N LEU A 248 8.98 12.32 -22.45
CA LEU A 248 8.60 11.26 -21.54
C LEU A 248 8.86 9.85 -22.08
N GLY A 249 8.97 9.69 -23.40
CA GLY A 249 9.07 8.38 -24.04
C GLY A 249 7.76 7.59 -23.93
N THR A 250 7.86 6.25 -23.90
CA THR A 250 6.68 5.40 -23.76
C THR A 250 6.08 5.55 -22.35
N ILE A 251 4.77 5.78 -22.29
CA ILE A 251 3.99 5.89 -21.06
C ILE A 251 2.91 4.81 -21.01
N ALA A 252 2.76 4.19 -19.84
CA ALA A 252 1.62 3.36 -19.48
C ALA A 252 0.90 3.94 -18.26
N PHE A 253 -0.31 3.49 -17.98
CA PHE A 253 -1.13 4.01 -16.89
C PHE A 253 -1.56 2.91 -15.95
N GLN A 254 -1.37 3.13 -14.64
CA GLN A 254 -1.80 2.20 -13.61
C GLN A 254 -2.99 2.74 -12.83
N PHE A 255 -4.02 1.90 -12.70
CA PHE A 255 -5.23 2.19 -11.95
C PHE A 255 -5.26 1.37 -10.66
N GLY A 256 -5.20 2.06 -9.52
CA GLY A 256 -5.43 1.47 -8.20
C GLY A 256 -6.89 1.63 -7.78
N THR A 257 -7.33 2.85 -7.53
CA THR A 257 -8.64 3.10 -6.92
C THR A 257 -9.82 2.77 -7.82
N ARG A 258 -9.81 3.21 -9.08
CA ARG A 258 -10.93 3.04 -10.02
C ARG A 258 -11.43 1.59 -10.18
N PRO A 259 -10.58 0.55 -10.33
CA PRO A 259 -11.03 -0.84 -10.43
C PRO A 259 -11.60 -1.44 -9.14
N LEU A 260 -11.48 -0.78 -7.98
CA LEU A 260 -12.15 -1.22 -6.74
C LEU A 260 -13.67 -1.34 -6.92
N LEU A 261 -14.27 -0.48 -7.74
CA LEU A 261 -15.71 -0.53 -8.03
C LEU A 261 -15.99 -1.24 -9.35
N THR A 262 -15.69 -2.54 -9.39
CA THR A 262 -16.05 -3.47 -10.47
C THR A 262 -16.77 -4.69 -9.91
N ARG A 263 -17.42 -5.47 -10.77
CA ARG A 263 -18.10 -6.72 -10.35
C ARG A 263 -17.10 -7.76 -9.85
N GLU A 264 -15.94 -7.83 -10.49
CA GLU A 264 -14.85 -8.78 -10.21
C GLU A 264 -13.98 -8.36 -9.03
N SER A 265 -14.03 -7.07 -8.63
CA SER A 265 -13.31 -6.62 -7.44
C SER A 265 -13.76 -7.39 -6.19
N PRO A 266 -12.82 -7.94 -5.40
CA PRO A 266 -13.13 -8.78 -4.25
C PRO A 266 -13.63 -8.00 -3.02
N ILE A 267 -13.56 -6.66 -3.04
CA ILE A 267 -13.96 -5.88 -1.86
C ILE A 267 -15.44 -6.08 -1.52
N PRO A 268 -15.83 -6.05 -0.24
CA PRO A 268 -17.23 -6.23 0.17
C PRO A 268 -18.16 -5.14 -0.34
N ALA A 269 -19.46 -5.44 -0.38
CA ALA A 269 -20.49 -4.52 -0.87
C ALA A 269 -20.52 -3.19 -0.09
N ASP A 270 -20.35 -3.22 1.23
CA ASP A 270 -20.35 -1.99 2.04
C ASP A 270 -19.18 -1.08 1.71
N TRP A 271 -18.00 -1.65 1.43
CA TRP A 271 -16.86 -0.88 0.91
C TRP A 271 -17.19 -0.30 -0.48
N LYS A 272 -17.74 -1.09 -1.41
CA LYS A 272 -18.17 -0.59 -2.73
C LYS A 272 -19.17 0.57 -2.62
N ASN A 273 -20.14 0.46 -1.71
CA ASN A 273 -21.12 1.51 -1.45
C ASN A 273 -20.45 2.77 -0.90
N ALA A 274 -19.54 2.63 0.07
CA ALA A 274 -18.81 3.74 0.67
C ALA A 274 -17.98 4.52 -0.36
N LEU A 275 -17.38 3.84 -1.36
CA LEU A 275 -16.62 4.50 -2.43
C LEU A 275 -17.43 5.57 -3.17
N THR A 276 -18.73 5.33 -3.39
CA THR A 276 -19.63 6.26 -4.10
C THR A 276 -20.04 7.49 -3.28
N GLN A 277 -19.73 7.49 -1.98
CA GLN A 277 -20.08 8.57 -1.05
C GLN A 277 -18.91 9.50 -0.74
N ILE A 278 -17.70 9.15 -1.18
CA ILE A 278 -16.48 9.91 -0.93
C ILE A 278 -16.58 11.30 -1.58
N GLU A 279 -16.36 12.34 -0.79
CA GLU A 279 -16.23 13.71 -1.27
C GLU A 279 -14.78 14.08 -1.57
N GLU A 280 -14.61 15.14 -2.33
CA GLU A 280 -13.30 15.73 -2.55
C GLU A 280 -12.71 16.22 -1.21
N GLY A 281 -11.51 15.74 -0.87
CA GLY A 281 -10.85 16.01 0.41
C GLY A 281 -11.08 14.95 1.50
N ASP A 282 -11.91 13.93 1.26
CA ASP A 282 -12.14 12.84 2.23
C ASP A 282 -11.02 11.79 2.26
N VAL A 283 -10.07 11.82 1.33
CA VAL A 283 -8.87 10.98 1.37
C VAL A 283 -7.75 11.74 2.06
N LEU A 284 -7.20 11.16 3.12
CA LEU A 284 -6.13 11.73 3.94
C LEU A 284 -4.81 11.02 3.66
N LEU A 285 -3.78 11.80 3.34
CA LEU A 285 -2.38 11.37 3.36
C LEU A 285 -1.84 11.47 4.80
N HIS A 286 -1.70 10.32 5.48
CA HIS A 286 -1.38 10.25 6.91
C HIS A 286 -0.09 9.46 7.19
N LYS A 287 0.45 9.57 8.40
CA LYS A 287 1.67 8.86 8.85
C LYS A 287 1.44 7.89 10.01
N PHE A 288 0.22 7.38 10.13
CA PHE A 288 -0.13 6.41 11.18
C PHE A 288 0.28 4.96 10.84
N SER A 289 0.69 4.70 9.59
CA SER A 289 1.12 3.36 9.18
C SER A 289 2.29 2.87 10.04
N PRO A 290 2.25 1.63 10.56
CA PRO A 290 3.33 1.09 11.38
C PRO A 290 4.65 0.92 10.63
N THR A 291 4.62 0.96 9.29
CA THR A 291 5.81 0.93 8.41
C THR A 291 6.61 2.23 8.43
N GLY A 292 6.03 3.34 8.91
CA GLY A 292 6.65 4.67 8.90
C GLY A 292 6.54 5.44 7.59
N PHE A 293 6.06 4.82 6.51
CA PHE A 293 5.69 5.51 5.27
C PHE A 293 4.41 6.32 5.46
N TYR A 294 4.25 7.36 4.64
CA TYR A 294 2.95 7.97 4.45
C TYR A 294 1.99 6.99 3.78
N SER A 295 0.70 7.17 3.99
CA SER A 295 -0.32 6.36 3.32
C SER A 295 -1.59 7.17 3.07
N SER A 296 -2.26 6.90 1.96
CA SER A 296 -3.52 7.54 1.58
C SER A 296 -4.70 6.60 1.84
N ALA A 297 -5.62 7.05 2.69
CA ALA A 297 -6.82 6.30 3.09
C ALA A 297 -8.02 7.24 3.25
N VAL A 298 -9.23 6.70 3.15
CA VAL A 298 -10.46 7.46 3.38
C VAL A 298 -10.59 7.80 4.87
N ARG A 299 -10.94 9.06 5.15
CA ARG A 299 -11.03 9.66 6.49
C ARG A 299 -12.34 9.32 7.20
N ASN A 300 -12.52 8.03 7.46
CA ASN A 300 -13.61 7.44 8.22
C ASN A 300 -13.42 7.61 9.76
N PRO A 301 -14.37 7.18 10.60
CA PRO A 301 -14.25 7.27 12.06
C PRO A 301 -12.99 6.60 12.61
N PHE A 302 -12.56 5.46 12.08
CA PHE A 302 -11.31 4.80 12.46
C PHE A 302 -10.11 5.74 12.29
N LEU A 303 -9.92 6.33 11.10
CA LEU A 303 -8.78 7.21 10.84
C LEU A 303 -8.83 8.49 11.70
N ARG A 304 -10.03 9.06 11.90
CA ARG A 304 -10.25 10.20 12.81
C ARG A 304 -9.88 9.86 14.25
N SER A 305 -10.12 8.62 14.69
CA SER A 305 -9.72 8.18 16.03
C SER A 305 -8.20 8.18 16.21
N LEU A 306 -7.44 7.84 15.16
CA LEU A 306 -5.98 7.88 15.16
C LEU A 306 -5.43 9.31 15.15
N GLU A 307 -6.06 10.21 14.39
CA GLU A 307 -5.77 11.65 14.45
C GLU A 307 -5.96 12.19 15.87
N ALA A 308 -7.15 11.99 16.44
CA ALA A 308 -7.49 12.46 17.77
C ALA A 308 -6.57 11.84 18.84
N ARG A 309 -6.22 10.55 18.71
CA ARG A 309 -5.25 9.90 19.59
C ARG A 309 -3.89 10.59 19.52
N SER A 310 -3.42 10.90 18.32
CA SER A 310 -2.13 11.57 18.13
C SER A 310 -2.12 13.01 18.66
N GLU A 311 -3.27 13.70 18.67
CA GLU A 311 -3.41 15.03 19.27
C GLU A 311 -3.39 15.00 20.80
N ARG A 312 -3.88 13.92 21.42
CA ARG A 312 -3.86 13.70 22.88
C ARG A 312 -2.50 13.24 23.39
N GLN A 313 -1.42 13.94 23.02
CA GLN A 313 -0.08 13.62 23.51
C GLN A 313 0.65 14.84 24.09
N ILE A 314 1.54 14.59 25.04
CA ILE A 314 2.42 15.58 25.67
C ILE A 314 3.86 15.07 25.76
N ALA A 315 4.83 15.98 25.65
CA ALA A 315 6.22 15.66 25.95
C ALA A 315 6.41 15.49 27.47
N PHE A 316 7.40 14.69 27.87
CA PHE A 316 7.76 14.57 29.28
C PHE A 316 9.27 14.37 29.48
N SER A 317 9.75 14.67 30.68
CA SER A 317 11.08 14.30 31.17
C SER A 317 10.99 13.39 32.38
N THR A 318 12.02 12.57 32.61
CA THR A 318 12.09 11.64 33.76
C THR A 318 12.45 12.33 35.07
N GLN A 319 12.94 13.56 34.97
CA GLN A 319 13.35 14.45 36.06
C GLN A 319 12.98 15.88 35.67
N GLU A 320 13.03 16.80 36.62
CA GLU A 320 12.93 18.23 36.33
C GLU A 320 14.01 18.64 35.31
N ALA A 321 13.57 19.29 34.22
CA ALA A 321 14.48 19.74 33.16
C ALA A 321 13.82 20.84 32.31
N GLY A 322 14.49 21.99 32.18
CA GLY A 322 13.94 23.13 31.43
C GLY A 322 12.57 23.55 31.98
N ASP A 323 11.56 23.62 31.10
CA ASP A 323 10.17 23.96 31.48
C ASP A 323 9.37 22.78 32.06
N HIS A 324 9.95 21.57 32.08
CA HIS A 324 9.34 20.39 32.69
C HIS A 324 9.57 20.39 34.20
N ILE A 325 8.87 21.28 34.91
CA ILE A 325 8.96 21.45 36.37
C ILE A 325 7.68 21.04 37.10
N PHE A 326 6.64 20.65 36.36
CA PHE A 326 5.37 20.20 36.94
C PHE A 326 5.28 18.69 36.88
N GLN A 327 5.14 18.05 38.03
CA GLN A 327 4.95 16.61 38.09
C GLN A 327 3.56 16.23 37.55
N LEU A 328 3.51 15.29 36.62
CA LEU A 328 2.27 14.73 36.09
C LEU A 328 1.58 13.88 37.17
N ASP A 329 0.30 14.17 37.42
CA ASP A 329 -0.48 13.56 38.49
C ASP A 329 -1.67 12.71 38.02
N VAL A 330 -1.86 12.58 36.70
CA VAL A 330 -2.92 11.82 36.06
C VAL A 330 -2.37 10.91 34.96
N GLY A 331 -3.09 9.82 34.64
CA GLY A 331 -2.78 8.94 33.50
C GLY A 331 -1.60 7.99 33.67
N VAL A 332 -0.65 8.29 34.54
CA VAL A 332 0.59 7.51 34.74
C VAL A 332 0.64 6.81 36.09
N LYS A 333 1.44 5.74 36.18
CA LYS A 333 1.86 5.14 37.44
C LYS A 333 3.30 5.58 37.75
N GLY A 334 3.52 6.19 38.91
CA GLY A 334 4.84 6.63 39.37
C GLY A 334 4.99 8.15 39.42
N LYS A 335 6.16 8.63 39.91
CA LYS A 335 6.43 10.05 40.18
C LYS A 335 7.51 10.67 39.27
N ASN A 336 7.95 9.94 38.24
CA ASN A 336 9.09 10.32 37.40
C ASN A 336 8.66 10.91 36.05
N PHE A 337 7.58 11.69 36.04
CA PHE A 337 7.03 12.28 34.83
C PHE A 337 6.84 13.76 35.06
N TRP A 338 7.66 14.56 34.39
CA TRP A 338 7.69 16.01 34.51
C TRP A 338 7.32 16.63 33.17
N VAL A 339 6.42 17.60 33.19
CA VAL A 339 5.80 18.20 32.01
C VAL A 339 5.69 19.71 32.20
N THR A 340 5.34 20.44 31.14
CA THR A 340 5.03 21.86 31.25
C THR A 340 3.70 22.09 31.99
N ARG A 341 3.46 23.31 32.49
CA ARG A 341 2.18 23.67 33.12
C ARG A 341 0.99 23.43 32.18
N ASN A 342 1.14 23.80 30.92
CA ASN A 342 0.06 23.68 29.93
C ASN A 342 -0.23 22.20 29.63
N ASP A 343 0.81 21.37 29.54
CA ASP A 343 0.66 19.93 29.34
C ASP A 343 -0.03 19.24 30.52
N LEU A 344 0.29 19.65 31.75
CA LEU A 344 -0.42 19.15 32.94
C LEU A 344 -1.91 19.47 32.89
N LEU A 345 -2.28 20.69 32.49
CA LEU A 345 -3.68 21.10 32.39
C LEU A 345 -4.41 20.32 31.29
N ARG A 346 -3.78 20.13 30.12
CA ARG A 346 -4.32 19.30 29.03
C ARG A 346 -4.51 17.84 29.46
N ALA A 347 -3.52 17.27 30.14
CA ALA A 347 -3.59 15.91 30.65
C ALA A 347 -4.76 15.72 31.63
N ARG A 348 -4.96 16.66 32.55
CA ARG A 348 -6.08 16.62 33.50
C ARG A 348 -7.43 16.79 32.82
N GLN A 349 -7.51 17.62 31.79
CA GLN A 349 -8.70 17.75 30.95
C GLN A 349 -9.05 16.40 30.28
N TRP A 350 -8.10 15.81 29.54
CA TRP A 350 -8.34 14.52 28.86
C TRP A 350 -8.66 13.40 29.86
N PHE A 351 -8.04 13.42 31.04
CA PHE A 351 -8.37 12.49 32.11
C PHE A 351 -9.84 12.63 32.56
N GLY A 352 -10.33 13.86 32.70
CA GLY A 352 -11.74 14.15 33.00
C GLY A 352 -12.70 13.76 31.88
N GLU A 353 -12.24 13.75 30.62
CA GLU A 353 -12.96 13.28 29.44
C GLU A 353 -12.95 11.75 29.29
N GLY A 354 -12.26 11.01 30.18
CA GLY A 354 -12.23 9.55 30.20
C GLY A 354 -10.99 8.91 29.55
N PHE A 355 -10.01 9.69 29.11
CA PHE A 355 -8.72 9.20 28.62
C PHE A 355 -7.74 9.00 29.79
N THR A 356 -8.07 8.04 30.67
CA THR A 356 -7.45 7.90 31.98
C THR A 356 -6.11 7.16 31.99
N ASP A 357 -5.62 6.68 30.84
CA ASP A 357 -4.38 5.93 30.73
C ASP A 357 -3.40 6.60 29.76
N ALA A 358 -2.17 6.79 30.21
CA ALA A 358 -1.07 7.30 29.39
C ALA A 358 -0.14 6.17 28.93
N LEU A 359 0.16 6.12 27.64
CA LEU A 359 1.10 5.17 27.02
C LEU A 359 2.33 5.93 26.52
N LYS A 360 3.54 5.41 26.82
CA LYS A 360 4.79 5.95 26.30
C LYS A 360 4.90 5.72 24.79
N THR A 361 5.43 6.71 24.09
CA THR A 361 5.81 6.63 22.67
C THR A 361 7.34 6.54 22.53
N PRO A 362 7.85 6.23 21.33
CA PRO A 362 9.29 6.28 21.04
C PRO A 362 9.91 7.68 21.12
N ASP A 363 9.11 8.74 21.07
CA ASP A 363 9.58 10.13 20.94
C ASP A 363 9.62 10.87 22.29
N ASN A 364 9.69 10.15 23.41
CA ASN A 364 9.58 10.71 24.76
C ASN A 364 8.29 11.52 24.97
N THR A 365 7.19 11.06 24.37
CA THR A 365 5.85 11.59 24.65
C THR A 365 4.98 10.55 25.36
N LEU A 366 3.91 11.04 25.98
CA LEU A 366 2.82 10.25 26.55
C LEU A 366 1.56 10.52 25.75
N VAL A 367 0.94 9.46 25.22
CA VAL A 367 -0.37 9.55 24.56
C VAL A 367 -1.48 9.07 25.51
N PHE A 368 -2.56 9.85 25.63
CA PHE A 368 -3.68 9.57 26.50
C PHE A 368 -4.80 8.85 25.75
N VAL A 369 -5.20 7.70 26.30
CA VAL A 369 -6.19 6.80 25.72
C VAL A 369 -7.19 6.37 26.79
N SER A 370 -8.36 5.89 26.35
CA SER A 370 -9.31 5.25 27.25
C SER A 370 -8.79 3.88 27.71
N PRO A 371 -9.28 3.33 28.85
CA PRO A 371 -8.94 1.98 29.29
C PRO A 371 -9.24 0.90 28.24
N ASN A 372 -10.34 1.07 27.50
CA ASN A 372 -10.73 0.15 26.42
C ASN A 372 -9.72 0.20 25.26
N GLU A 373 -9.36 1.39 24.78
CA GLU A 373 -8.35 1.55 23.73
C GLU A 373 -7.00 0.97 24.14
N LYS A 374 -6.57 1.21 25.39
CA LYS A 374 -5.35 0.60 25.92
C LYS A 374 -5.42 -0.93 25.87
N GLY A 375 -6.56 -1.51 26.27
CA GLY A 375 -6.79 -2.95 26.19
C GLY A 375 -6.63 -3.48 24.76
N MET A 376 -7.28 -2.82 23.79
CA MET A 376 -7.20 -3.18 22.37
C MET A 376 -5.78 -3.07 21.82
N ILE A 377 -5.07 -1.95 22.08
CA ILE A 377 -3.69 -1.73 21.63
C ILE A 377 -2.78 -2.83 22.17
N ARG A 378 -2.89 -3.16 23.48
CA ARG A 378 -2.05 -4.19 24.10
C ARG A 378 -2.34 -5.58 23.56
N LYS A 379 -3.61 -5.90 23.32
CA LYS A 379 -4.02 -7.15 22.69
C LYS A 379 -3.45 -7.27 21.27
N ASP A 380 -3.65 -6.26 20.43
CA ASP A 380 -3.17 -6.27 19.05
C ASP A 380 -1.62 -6.34 18.98
N GLN A 381 -0.92 -5.71 19.92
CA GLN A 381 0.53 -5.86 20.07
C GLN A 381 0.93 -7.28 20.46
N ALA A 382 0.21 -7.93 21.38
CA ALA A 382 0.48 -9.30 21.81
C ALA A 382 0.24 -10.31 20.68
N ASP A 383 -0.84 -10.11 19.92
CA ASP A 383 -1.30 -10.96 18.83
C ASP A 383 -0.49 -10.78 17.53
N CYS A 384 0.52 -9.90 17.53
CA CYS A 384 1.40 -9.65 16.39
C CYS A 384 1.90 -10.95 15.74
N MET A 385 1.76 -11.03 14.42
CA MET A 385 2.17 -12.13 13.54
C MET A 385 3.40 -11.80 12.68
N GLY A 386 4.02 -10.63 12.86
CA GLY A 386 5.24 -10.27 12.14
C GLY A 386 5.05 -9.99 10.65
N CYS A 387 3.93 -9.37 10.26
CA CYS A 387 3.58 -9.10 8.86
C CYS A 387 4.47 -8.06 8.14
N LEU A 388 5.29 -7.31 8.88
CA LEU A 388 6.17 -6.26 8.36
C LEU A 388 7.64 -6.60 8.66
N SER A 389 8.54 -6.17 7.79
CA SER A 389 9.99 -6.20 7.98
C SER A 389 10.39 -5.42 9.25
N GLN A 390 9.71 -4.30 9.52
CA GLN A 390 9.84 -3.49 10.72
C GLN A 390 8.48 -2.87 11.05
N CYS A 391 7.99 -3.10 12.27
CA CYS A 391 6.70 -2.63 12.73
C CYS A 391 6.88 -1.72 13.95
N SER A 392 6.61 -0.42 13.78
CA SER A 392 6.64 0.51 14.91
C SER A 392 5.53 0.23 15.92
N PHE A 393 4.37 -0.28 15.51
CA PHE A 393 3.25 -0.56 16.42
C PHE A 393 3.51 -1.71 17.40
N SER A 394 4.22 -2.76 16.99
CA SER A 394 4.47 -3.96 17.83
C SER A 394 5.92 -4.13 18.29
N SER A 395 6.81 -3.23 17.84
CA SER A 395 8.27 -3.35 17.92
C SER A 395 8.87 -4.56 17.23
N TRP A 396 8.11 -5.27 16.39
CA TRP A 396 8.61 -6.41 15.63
C TRP A 396 9.58 -5.99 14.52
N ALA A 397 10.59 -6.81 14.26
CA ALA A 397 11.38 -6.75 13.03
C ALA A 397 11.60 -8.16 12.46
N ASP A 398 11.67 -8.30 11.14
CA ASP A 398 12.08 -9.52 10.45
C ASP A 398 13.62 -9.59 10.40
N THR A 399 14.21 -9.75 11.58
CA THR A 399 15.65 -9.88 11.82
C THR A 399 15.88 -10.97 12.85
N GLU A 400 17.14 -11.37 13.05
CA GLU A 400 17.50 -12.45 14.01
C GLU A 400 16.97 -12.20 15.44
N THR A 401 16.91 -10.92 15.86
CA THR A 401 16.45 -10.52 17.20
C THR A 401 14.94 -10.36 17.31
N ASN A 402 14.22 -10.38 16.18
CA ASN A 402 12.79 -10.13 16.07
C ASN A 402 12.27 -8.84 16.74
N SER A 403 13.12 -7.82 16.83
CA SER A 403 12.83 -6.57 17.51
C SER A 403 13.46 -5.38 16.80
N THR A 404 12.74 -4.26 16.73
CA THR A 404 13.28 -2.99 16.24
C THR A 404 14.25 -2.33 17.23
N GLY A 405 14.33 -2.83 18.47
CA GLY A 405 15.05 -2.19 19.57
C GLY A 405 14.41 -0.88 20.07
N ARG A 406 13.27 -0.49 19.52
CA ARG A 406 12.50 0.70 19.91
C ARG A 406 11.24 0.31 20.66
N LEU A 407 10.73 1.24 21.47
CA LEU A 407 9.40 1.08 22.07
C LEU A 407 8.33 0.96 20.98
N ALA A 408 7.26 0.25 21.32
CA ALA A 408 6.09 0.16 20.46
C ALA A 408 5.38 1.52 20.44
N ASP A 409 4.90 1.94 19.27
CA ASP A 409 4.22 3.22 19.09
C ASP A 409 2.70 3.07 19.15
N PRO A 410 2.05 3.43 20.28
CA PRO A 410 0.59 3.34 20.44
C PRO A 410 -0.20 4.34 19.59
N ARG A 411 0.47 5.30 18.93
CA ARG A 411 -0.17 6.22 17.98
C ARG A 411 -0.49 5.53 16.64
N SER A 412 0.19 4.42 16.36
CA SER A 412 -0.07 3.56 15.20
C SER A 412 -1.10 2.47 15.54
N PHE A 413 -1.25 1.49 14.64
CA PHE A 413 -2.23 0.40 14.72
C PHE A 413 -1.72 -0.86 14.02
N CYS A 414 -2.40 -1.98 14.22
CA CYS A 414 -2.13 -3.21 13.48
C CYS A 414 -2.75 -3.13 12.07
N ILE A 415 -1.94 -2.75 11.08
CA ILE A 415 -2.40 -2.57 9.69
C ILE A 415 -2.92 -3.85 9.05
N GLN A 416 -2.29 -5.00 9.33
CA GLN A 416 -2.72 -6.28 8.76
C GLN A 416 -4.11 -6.65 9.27
N LYS A 417 -4.38 -6.48 10.57
CA LYS A 417 -5.68 -6.76 11.17
C LYS A 417 -6.78 -5.93 10.50
N THR A 418 -6.56 -4.62 10.40
CA THR A 418 -7.60 -3.73 9.87
C THR A 418 -7.88 -3.96 8.38
N LEU A 419 -6.84 -4.24 7.60
CA LEU A 419 -6.99 -4.52 6.17
C LEU A 419 -7.60 -5.90 5.91
N GLN A 420 -7.22 -6.92 6.69
CA GLN A 420 -7.84 -8.25 6.61
C GLN A 420 -9.31 -8.18 6.99
N ASP A 421 -9.67 -7.45 8.05
CA ASP A 421 -11.05 -7.35 8.51
C ASP A 421 -11.94 -6.65 7.47
N ILE A 422 -11.57 -5.46 6.99
CA ILE A 422 -12.37 -4.74 5.98
C ILE A 422 -12.49 -5.50 4.66
N ALA A 423 -11.45 -6.22 4.23
CA ALA A 423 -11.50 -7.01 3.00
C ALA A 423 -12.47 -8.20 3.09
N HIS A 424 -12.76 -8.66 4.32
CA HIS A 424 -13.62 -9.82 4.58
C HIS A 424 -14.96 -9.45 5.23
N GLY A 425 -15.39 -8.19 5.12
CA GLY A 425 -16.72 -7.73 5.53
C GLY A 425 -16.79 -7.12 6.94
N GLY A 426 -15.64 -6.84 7.54
CA GLY A 426 -15.55 -6.03 8.76
C GLY A 426 -16.06 -4.61 8.55
N ASP A 427 -16.46 -3.96 9.66
CA ASP A 427 -17.06 -2.63 9.65
C ASP A 427 -16.10 -1.59 9.05
N ILE A 428 -16.56 -0.88 8.02
CA ILE A 428 -15.80 0.16 7.33
C ILE A 428 -15.45 1.33 8.24
N ASP A 429 -16.21 1.57 9.31
CA ASP A 429 -15.96 2.66 10.25
C ASP A 429 -14.92 2.31 11.33
N GLN A 430 -14.59 1.02 11.46
CA GLN A 430 -13.62 0.49 12.43
C GLN A 430 -12.28 0.08 11.80
N ASN A 431 -12.16 0.18 10.47
CA ASN A 431 -11.02 -0.34 9.73
C ASN A 431 -10.40 0.68 8.79
N LEU A 432 -9.17 0.39 8.34
CA LEU A 432 -8.46 1.22 7.37
C LEU A 432 -9.02 0.97 5.97
N MET A 433 -9.53 2.02 5.32
CA MET A 433 -10.06 1.93 3.96
C MET A 433 -9.14 2.65 2.98
N PHE A 434 -8.26 1.93 2.30
CA PHE A 434 -7.34 2.53 1.33
C PHE A 434 -8.04 3.02 0.08
N ALA A 435 -7.66 4.23 -0.35
CA ALA A 435 -8.05 4.82 -1.62
C ALA A 435 -7.06 5.93 -2.00
N GLY A 436 -6.90 6.20 -3.30
CA GLY A 436 -6.14 7.33 -3.80
C GLY A 436 -7.00 8.59 -3.83
N HIS A 437 -6.35 9.75 -3.95
CA HIS A 437 -7.02 11.04 -3.81
C HIS A 437 -8.08 11.33 -4.89
N ALA A 438 -8.07 10.61 -6.01
CA ALA A 438 -9.09 10.70 -7.05
C ALA A 438 -10.38 9.92 -6.74
N ALA A 439 -10.50 9.29 -5.56
CA ALA A 439 -11.65 8.44 -5.19
C ALA A 439 -12.99 9.18 -5.22
N TYR A 440 -13.00 10.49 -4.98
CA TYR A 440 -14.22 11.32 -5.06
C TYR A 440 -14.88 11.27 -6.46
N ASN A 441 -14.14 10.88 -7.49
CA ASN A 441 -14.70 10.73 -8.82
C ASN A 441 -15.70 9.57 -8.92
N PHE A 442 -15.72 8.60 -8.00
CA PHE A 442 -16.80 7.61 -7.98
C PHE A 442 -18.18 8.26 -7.83
N LYS A 443 -18.25 9.36 -7.06
CA LYS A 443 -19.49 10.12 -6.87
C LYS A 443 -19.84 10.99 -8.07
N LYS A 444 -18.83 11.53 -8.76
CA LYS A 444 -18.99 12.53 -9.83
C LYS A 444 -19.09 11.93 -11.24
N ASP A 445 -18.43 10.81 -11.48
CA ASP A 445 -18.32 10.17 -12.80
C ASP A 445 -19.68 9.54 -13.19
N PRO A 446 -20.33 10.03 -14.28
CA PRO A 446 -21.61 9.49 -14.73
C PRO A 446 -21.59 7.99 -15.03
N PHE A 447 -20.40 7.43 -15.28
CA PHE A 447 -20.24 5.98 -15.48
C PHE A 447 -20.76 5.16 -14.30
N TYR A 448 -20.63 5.65 -13.07
CA TYR A 448 -21.11 4.95 -11.86
C TYR A 448 -22.49 5.43 -11.38
N SER A 449 -23.14 6.33 -12.14
CA SER A 449 -24.46 6.86 -11.78
C SER A 449 -25.53 5.75 -11.72
N ASN A 450 -26.61 6.01 -10.97
CA ASN A 450 -27.71 5.06 -10.76
C ASN A 450 -27.29 3.71 -10.16
N GLY A 451 -26.17 3.66 -9.44
CA GLY A 451 -25.65 2.45 -8.81
C GLY A 451 -25.05 1.45 -9.81
N PHE A 452 -24.65 1.90 -11.00
CA PHE A 452 -24.03 1.02 -11.97
C PHE A 452 -22.63 0.57 -11.51
N VAL A 453 -22.45 -0.73 -11.38
CA VAL A 453 -21.15 -1.37 -11.14
C VAL A 453 -20.72 -2.09 -12.42
N PRO A 454 -19.69 -1.58 -13.14
CA PRO A 454 -19.21 -2.17 -14.39
C PRO A 454 -18.52 -3.51 -14.15
N SER A 455 -18.50 -4.38 -15.16
CA SER A 455 -17.45 -5.40 -15.22
C SER A 455 -16.08 -4.76 -15.50
N VAL A 456 -15.00 -5.47 -15.21
CA VAL A 456 -13.64 -5.02 -15.55
C VAL A 456 -13.51 -4.76 -17.05
N GLY A 457 -14.07 -5.63 -17.90
CA GLY A 457 -14.09 -5.40 -19.35
C GLY A 457 -14.77 -4.09 -19.74
N GLN A 458 -15.94 -3.80 -19.17
CA GLN A 458 -16.65 -2.52 -19.41
C GLN A 458 -15.84 -1.31 -18.94
N LEU A 459 -15.13 -1.43 -17.81
CA LEU A 459 -14.25 -0.37 -17.32
C LEU A 459 -13.05 -0.16 -18.24
N VAL A 460 -12.39 -1.22 -18.70
CA VAL A 460 -11.27 -1.11 -19.65
C VAL A 460 -11.74 -0.50 -20.97
N ASP A 461 -12.87 -0.95 -21.52
CA ASP A 461 -13.46 -0.36 -22.72
C ASP A 461 -13.73 1.14 -22.54
N ARG A 462 -14.22 1.54 -21.36
CA ARG A 462 -14.44 2.95 -21.02
C ARG A 462 -13.13 3.75 -20.99
N ILE A 463 -12.11 3.23 -20.30
CA ILE A 463 -10.77 3.83 -20.24
C ILE A 463 -10.19 4.00 -21.65
N LEU A 464 -10.35 3.00 -22.51
CA LEU A 464 -9.91 3.05 -23.90
C LEU A 464 -10.64 4.13 -24.72
N THR A 465 -11.74 4.73 -24.25
CA THR A 465 -12.35 5.90 -24.92
C THR A 465 -11.73 7.23 -24.51
N GLY A 466 -10.94 7.24 -23.43
CA GLY A 466 -10.40 8.46 -22.80
C GLY A 466 -11.01 8.73 -21.43
N ASP A 467 -12.07 8.00 -21.09
CA ASP A 467 -13.00 8.27 -20.00
C ASP A 467 -12.98 7.27 -18.86
#